data_AF-A0A963BEK8-F1
#
_entry.id   AF-A0A963BEK8-F1
#
_cell.length_a   1.000
_cell.length_b   1.000
_cell.length_c   1.000
_cell.angle_alpha   90.00
_cell.angle_beta   90.00
_cell.angle_gamma   90.00
#
_symmetry.space_group_name_H-M   'P 1'
#
loop_
_entity.id
_entity.type
_entity.pdbx_description
1 polymer ?
#
loop_
_entity_poly.entity_id
_entity_poly.type
_entity_poly.pdbx_seq_one_letter_code
_entity_poly.pdbx_strand_id
1 'polypeptide(L)'
;MRKRRGSQAKTTVEAPPNALPVLQADELLTPRDRAVQAIKRLVSVPDAHFNELYRPALEQFAVFVQQLPASEAHHHARPGGLLDHTLEMVTGALSIRRGKLLPSGAEPEDIAAQADLWTYAVFSACLLHDLGKPATDLHVELFDARCRPVGLWRPWEGPMSARWYTARFVRQRDYELHAVAAPHLTHRILPSVGIAWLWSERGVLGSWLKAVHGDLAGAGELGGLVAEADRASTAADLGAGPGARFPGAASVPLHEKLLTGLRALFDRGDLPVNRRGAAAWRMGDDLWIVSKRCADALREHLQREGHQGIPTDNRRLFDELQQRGVLIPNGEKAIWKAQIAADDWTVTLTMLRLPTNRLWSDPHLMPDAFSGTIMPVQEEAEESPVSVTPPNAGAPAAPQSGTDPGRPGERIGDLAALTLDVLQSLAEPPAPAVNFGEPKSAMPPASPDDPGEQFLAWLRQGLRDGSLSMNTVQSRVHSVPEGLFVVSPGIFKDYVSKSGTQTEWGAVQKRFQKLRLHTKTPVREENVWKCAVTGARRRSTIRGYLLTDPAVLLDGQLPPPNPHLALIEV
;
A
#
# COMPACT_ATOMS: atom_id res chain seq x y z
N MET A 1 -26.99 -67.75 6.99
CA MET A 1 -26.51 -66.73 6.04
C MET A 1 -26.90 -65.33 6.52
N ARG A 2 -25.89 -64.47 6.69
CA ARG A 2 -25.88 -62.98 6.72
C ARG A 2 -26.86 -62.20 7.63
N LYS A 3 -26.36 -61.82 8.81
CA LYS A 3 -26.73 -60.58 9.51
C LYS A 3 -26.36 -59.37 8.62
N ARG A 4 -27.36 -58.56 8.25
CA ARG A 4 -27.16 -57.24 7.63
C ARG A 4 -26.58 -56.28 8.69
N ARG A 5 -25.28 -55.99 8.60
CA ARG A 5 -24.68 -54.82 9.25
C ARG A 5 -25.20 -53.56 8.54
N GLY A 6 -26.03 -52.78 9.22
CA GLY A 6 -26.34 -51.42 8.80
C GLY A 6 -25.08 -50.58 8.90
N SER A 7 -24.57 -50.15 7.75
CA SER A 7 -23.54 -49.13 7.66
C SER A 7 -24.17 -47.80 8.10
N GLN A 8 -23.87 -47.33 9.31
CA GLN A 8 -24.14 -45.94 9.68
C GLN A 8 -23.23 -45.07 8.82
N ALA A 9 -23.80 -44.46 7.78
CA ALA A 9 -23.16 -43.37 7.08
C ALA A 9 -22.92 -42.23 8.08
N LYS A 10 -21.66 -42.02 8.48
CA LYS A 10 -21.24 -40.78 9.15
C LYS A 10 -21.54 -39.65 8.17
N THR A 11 -22.65 -38.95 8.37
CA THR A 11 -22.94 -37.70 7.68
C THR A 11 -21.92 -36.69 8.20
N THR A 12 -20.79 -36.54 7.51
CA THR A 12 -19.87 -35.42 7.72
C THR A 12 -20.63 -34.16 7.32
N VAL A 13 -21.11 -33.43 8.32
CA VAL A 13 -21.67 -32.09 8.13
C VAL A 13 -20.54 -31.22 7.58
N GLU A 14 -20.71 -30.73 6.36
CA GLU A 14 -19.77 -29.83 5.70
C GLU A 14 -19.72 -28.49 6.44
N ALA A 15 -18.51 -27.98 6.69
CA ALA A 15 -18.32 -26.74 7.43
C ALA A 15 -18.97 -25.54 6.68
N PRO A 16 -19.41 -24.48 7.38
CA PRO A 16 -19.85 -23.27 6.72
C PRO A 16 -18.73 -22.69 5.82
N PRO A 17 -19.07 -22.02 4.69
CA PRO A 17 -18.07 -21.40 3.83
C PRO A 17 -17.16 -20.45 4.61
N ASN A 18 -15.84 -20.54 4.40
CA ASN A 18 -14.80 -19.75 5.09
C ASN A 18 -14.74 -19.94 6.62
N ALA A 19 -15.40 -20.95 7.19
CA ALA A 19 -15.33 -21.22 8.61
C ALA A 19 -14.14 -22.10 8.99
N LEU A 20 -13.55 -21.81 10.14
CA LEU A 20 -12.52 -22.61 10.77
C LEU A 20 -13.08 -23.35 11.99
N PRO A 21 -12.56 -24.55 12.30
CA PRO A 21 -12.93 -25.24 13.53
C PRO A 21 -12.41 -24.48 14.75
N VAL A 22 -13.19 -24.47 15.82
CA VAL A 22 -12.67 -24.14 17.16
C VAL A 22 -11.85 -25.32 17.64
N LEU A 23 -10.59 -25.06 17.99
CA LEU A 23 -9.59 -26.05 18.36
C LEU A 23 -9.25 -25.98 19.84
N GLN A 24 -8.77 -27.11 20.37
CA GLN A 24 -8.22 -27.21 21.72
C GLN A 24 -6.76 -26.75 21.75
N ALA A 25 -6.24 -26.49 22.96
CA ALA A 25 -4.90 -25.96 23.16
C ALA A 25 -3.80 -26.86 22.56
N ASP A 26 -3.95 -28.17 22.68
CA ASP A 26 -3.02 -29.16 22.14
C ASP A 26 -3.00 -29.14 20.60
N GLU A 27 -4.17 -29.06 19.95
CA GLU A 27 -4.30 -28.94 18.50
C GLU A 27 -3.64 -27.66 17.95
N LEU A 28 -3.72 -26.56 18.71
CA LEU A 28 -3.16 -25.26 18.35
C LEU A 28 -1.65 -25.18 18.58
N LEU A 29 -1.16 -25.76 19.68
CA LEU A 29 0.24 -25.66 20.11
C LEU A 29 1.14 -26.78 19.59
N THR A 30 0.62 -27.98 19.29
CA THR A 30 1.42 -29.09 18.75
C THR A 30 2.18 -28.72 17.47
N PRO A 31 1.56 -28.04 16.48
CA PRO A 31 2.30 -27.56 15.29
C PRO A 31 3.39 -26.54 15.61
N ARG A 32 3.33 -25.93 16.80
CA ARG A 32 4.21 -24.87 17.30
C ARG A 32 5.08 -25.34 18.47
N ASP A 33 5.20 -26.66 18.67
CA ASP A 33 5.95 -27.22 19.81
C ASP A 33 7.39 -26.71 19.81
N ARG A 34 8.02 -26.56 18.64
CA ARG A 34 9.37 -25.96 18.54
C ARG A 34 9.48 -24.59 19.22
N ALA A 35 8.49 -23.73 19.07
CA ALA A 35 8.44 -22.41 19.71
C ALA A 35 8.20 -22.54 21.22
N VAL A 36 7.26 -23.39 21.64
CA VAL A 36 6.98 -23.65 23.07
C VAL A 36 8.23 -24.21 23.78
N GLN A 37 8.93 -25.16 23.17
CA GLN A 37 10.19 -25.69 23.70
C GLN A 37 11.31 -24.65 23.70
N ALA A 38 11.34 -23.72 22.72
CA ALA A 38 12.28 -22.61 22.73
C ALA A 38 12.02 -21.68 23.91
N ILE A 39 10.76 -21.30 24.14
CA ILE A 39 10.35 -20.49 25.30
C ILE A 39 10.76 -21.21 26.60
N LYS A 40 10.44 -22.50 26.75
CA LYS A 40 10.83 -23.30 27.93
C LYS A 40 12.34 -23.26 28.19
N ARG A 41 13.16 -23.43 27.15
CA ARG A 41 14.63 -23.32 27.27
C ARG A 41 15.09 -21.91 27.62
N LEU A 42 14.46 -20.88 27.06
CA LEU A 42 14.86 -19.49 27.30
C LEU A 42 14.53 -19.01 28.70
N VAL A 43 13.37 -19.40 29.26
CA VAL A 43 13.00 -19.05 30.64
C VAL A 43 13.82 -19.84 31.67
N SER A 44 14.32 -21.04 31.31
CA SER A 44 15.25 -21.84 32.13
C SER A 44 14.78 -22.15 33.56
N VAL A 45 13.46 -22.22 33.79
CA VAL A 45 12.87 -22.58 35.10
C VAL A 45 12.59 -24.08 35.22
N PRO A 46 12.46 -24.65 36.44
CA PRO A 46 12.06 -26.04 36.63
C PRO A 46 10.69 -26.35 36.02
N ASP A 47 10.47 -27.60 35.61
CA ASP A 47 9.24 -28.05 34.95
C ASP A 47 7.97 -27.74 35.75
N ALA A 48 8.02 -27.85 37.08
CA ALA A 48 6.90 -27.49 37.94
C ALA A 48 6.49 -26.01 37.78
N HIS A 49 7.47 -25.09 37.81
CA HIS A 49 7.22 -23.66 37.63
C HIS A 49 6.75 -23.35 36.20
N PHE A 50 7.34 -24.00 35.20
CA PHE A 50 6.89 -23.84 33.82
C PHE A 50 5.42 -24.26 33.65
N ASN A 51 5.04 -25.39 34.26
CA ASN A 51 3.69 -25.93 34.18
C ASN A 51 2.66 -25.17 35.04
N GLU A 52 3.10 -24.41 36.05
CA GLU A 52 2.23 -23.58 36.87
C GLU A 52 2.02 -22.17 36.29
N LEU A 53 3.05 -21.57 35.68
CA LEU A 53 3.05 -20.16 35.28
C LEU A 53 2.96 -19.92 33.76
N TYR A 54 3.75 -20.66 32.98
CA TYR A 54 3.98 -20.35 31.56
C TYR A 54 3.10 -21.17 30.63
N ARG A 55 3.06 -22.49 30.84
CA ARG A 55 2.24 -23.41 30.04
C ARG A 55 0.76 -23.04 30.09
N PRO A 56 0.13 -22.81 31.26
CA PRO A 56 -1.28 -22.44 31.31
C PRO A 56 -1.55 -21.14 30.57
N ALA A 57 -0.63 -20.17 30.65
CA ALA A 57 -0.76 -18.90 29.93
C ALA A 57 -0.70 -19.07 28.41
N LEU A 58 0.23 -19.89 27.90
CA LEU A 58 0.33 -20.22 26.48
C LEU A 58 -0.91 -20.97 25.98
N GLU A 59 -1.40 -21.93 26.75
CA GLU A 59 -2.58 -22.73 26.42
C GLU A 59 -3.86 -21.88 26.42
N GLN A 60 -4.05 -21.02 27.43
CA GLN A 60 -5.18 -20.08 27.50
C GLN A 60 -5.11 -19.05 26.37
N PHE A 61 -3.94 -18.50 26.10
CA PHE A 61 -3.73 -17.59 24.98
C PHE A 61 -4.10 -18.25 23.65
N ALA A 62 -3.56 -19.45 23.37
CA ALA A 62 -3.85 -20.18 22.14
C ALA A 62 -5.36 -20.45 21.98
N VAL A 63 -6.03 -20.95 23.02
CA VAL A 63 -7.48 -21.20 22.99
C VAL A 63 -8.28 -19.91 22.81
N PHE A 64 -7.79 -18.78 23.31
CA PHE A 64 -8.47 -17.50 23.17
C PHE A 64 -8.34 -16.94 21.74
N VAL A 65 -7.13 -16.92 21.18
CA VAL A 65 -6.88 -16.34 19.85
C VAL A 65 -7.18 -17.31 18.70
N GLN A 66 -7.29 -18.62 18.98
CA GLN A 66 -7.59 -19.66 18.00
C GLN A 66 -6.67 -19.54 16.77
N GLN A 67 -7.21 -19.71 15.57
CA GLN A 67 -6.50 -19.49 14.32
C GLN A 67 -6.70 -18.07 13.78
N LEU A 68 -7.04 -17.08 14.60
CA LEU A 68 -7.25 -15.70 14.12
C LEU A 68 -5.96 -15.12 13.49
N PRO A 69 -6.09 -14.27 12.44
CA PRO A 69 -4.95 -13.61 11.83
C PRO A 69 -4.50 -12.41 12.68
N ALA A 70 -3.20 -12.09 12.65
CA ALA A 70 -2.69 -10.90 13.34
C ALA A 70 -2.99 -9.60 12.56
N SER A 71 -3.17 -9.70 11.24
CA SER A 71 -3.42 -8.57 10.35
C SER A 71 -4.29 -8.95 9.15
N GLU A 72 -4.88 -7.97 8.46
CA GLU A 72 -5.80 -8.22 7.33
C GLU A 72 -5.11 -8.43 5.98
N ALA A 73 -3.94 -7.81 5.75
CA ALA A 73 -3.16 -8.01 4.52
C ALA A 73 -1.64 -7.91 4.69
N HIS A 74 -1.15 -7.90 5.92
CA HIS A 74 0.28 -7.76 6.22
C HIS A 74 0.80 -9.05 6.84
N HIS A 75 1.85 -8.93 7.65
CA HIS A 75 2.50 -10.05 8.32
C HIS A 75 1.51 -10.84 9.15
N HIS A 76 1.67 -12.16 9.13
CA HIS A 76 0.81 -13.08 9.86
C HIS A 76 -0.70 -12.96 9.52
N ALA A 77 -1.04 -12.62 8.27
CA ALA A 77 -2.42 -12.62 7.78
C ALA A 77 -2.98 -14.03 7.49
N ARG A 78 -2.29 -15.10 7.91
CA ARG A 78 -2.66 -16.50 7.70
C ARG A 78 -3.46 -17.07 8.90
N PRO A 79 -4.17 -18.20 8.75
CA PRO A 79 -4.73 -18.93 9.88
C PRO A 79 -3.67 -19.23 10.95
N GLY A 80 -3.94 -18.82 12.19
CA GLY A 80 -3.03 -18.93 13.32
C GLY A 80 -1.93 -17.88 13.35
N GLY A 81 -2.00 -16.87 12.48
CA GLY A 81 -0.97 -15.85 12.40
C GLY A 81 -0.81 -15.03 13.68
N LEU A 82 -1.90 -14.69 14.39
CA LEU A 82 -1.79 -14.00 15.67
C LEU A 82 -1.02 -14.85 16.70
N LEU A 83 -1.33 -16.15 16.77
CA LEU A 83 -0.61 -17.07 17.64
C LEU A 83 0.86 -17.22 17.25
N ASP A 84 1.17 -17.36 15.96
CA ASP A 84 2.55 -17.44 15.44
C ASP A 84 3.36 -16.21 15.85
N HIS A 85 2.84 -15.03 15.51
CA HIS A 85 3.47 -13.74 15.80
C HIS A 85 3.78 -13.58 17.28
N THR A 86 2.80 -13.85 18.15
CA THR A 86 3.00 -13.72 19.59
C THR A 86 4.05 -14.69 20.13
N LEU A 87 4.09 -15.94 19.65
CA LEU A 87 5.10 -16.91 20.09
C LEU A 87 6.52 -16.53 19.60
N GLU A 88 6.62 -15.98 18.39
CA GLU A 88 7.87 -15.42 17.86
C GLU A 88 8.35 -14.22 18.68
N MET A 89 7.44 -13.30 19.01
CA MET A 89 7.75 -12.16 19.87
C MET A 89 8.21 -12.59 21.26
N VAL A 90 7.50 -13.50 21.90
CA VAL A 90 7.90 -14.02 23.21
C VAL A 90 9.29 -14.66 23.13
N THR A 91 9.55 -15.47 22.11
CA THR A 91 10.86 -16.12 21.91
C THR A 91 11.97 -15.09 21.69
N GLY A 92 11.73 -14.09 20.82
CA GLY A 92 12.68 -13.03 20.52
C GLY A 92 12.99 -12.17 21.75
N ALA A 93 11.95 -11.69 22.44
CA ALA A 93 12.10 -10.87 23.64
C ALA A 93 12.86 -11.60 24.75
N LEU A 94 12.55 -12.87 24.99
CA LEU A 94 13.26 -13.68 25.98
C LEU A 94 14.72 -13.95 25.58
N SER A 95 15.00 -14.11 24.28
CA SER A 95 16.37 -14.24 23.77
C SER A 95 17.18 -12.98 24.03
N ILE A 96 16.62 -11.80 23.78
CA ILE A 96 17.28 -10.51 24.03
C ILE A 96 17.45 -10.30 25.56
N ARG A 97 16.41 -10.62 26.35
CA ARG A 97 16.42 -10.53 27.82
C ARG A 97 17.54 -11.36 28.46
N ARG A 98 17.97 -12.48 27.86
CA ARG A 98 19.09 -13.28 28.40
C ARG A 98 20.42 -12.52 28.40
N GLY A 99 20.57 -11.55 27.51
CA GLY A 99 21.77 -10.70 27.43
C GLY A 99 21.72 -9.45 28.32
N LYS A 100 20.61 -9.20 29.04
CA LYS A 100 20.42 -8.01 29.88
C LYS A 100 20.34 -8.37 31.37
N LEU A 101 20.93 -7.51 32.19
CA LEU A 101 20.75 -7.51 33.65
C LEU A 101 19.63 -6.55 33.99
N LEU A 102 18.52 -7.07 34.50
CA LEU A 102 17.34 -6.28 34.89
C LEU A 102 17.05 -6.49 36.38
N PRO A 103 16.67 -5.42 37.12
CA PRO A 103 16.52 -4.04 36.66
C PRO A 103 17.87 -3.33 36.42
N SER A 104 17.94 -2.48 35.39
CA SER A 104 19.15 -1.69 35.10
C SER A 104 19.45 -0.73 36.25
N GLY A 105 20.69 -0.76 36.77
CA GLY A 105 21.15 0.14 37.82
C GLY A 105 20.72 -0.23 39.25
N ALA A 106 20.10 -1.40 39.45
CA ALA A 106 19.87 -1.97 40.78
C ALA A 106 21.14 -2.66 41.32
N GLU A 107 21.16 -2.92 42.63
CA GLU A 107 22.23 -3.67 43.26
C GLU A 107 22.26 -5.13 42.74
N PRO A 108 23.44 -5.79 42.66
CA PRO A 108 23.56 -7.15 42.14
C PRO A 108 22.65 -8.18 42.84
N GLU A 109 22.41 -8.00 44.15
CA GLU A 109 21.51 -8.86 44.93
C GLU A 109 20.06 -8.72 44.46
N ASP A 110 19.58 -7.49 44.24
CA ASP A 110 18.23 -7.22 43.72
C ASP A 110 18.06 -7.72 42.29
N ILE A 111 19.07 -7.55 41.44
CA ILE A 111 19.09 -8.08 40.07
C ILE A 111 18.95 -9.60 40.10
N ALA A 112 19.69 -10.29 40.97
CA ALA A 112 19.60 -11.74 41.11
C ALA A 112 18.24 -12.20 41.67
N ALA A 113 17.74 -11.51 42.70
CA ALA A 113 16.47 -11.85 43.37
C ALA A 113 15.25 -11.66 42.46
N GLN A 114 15.27 -10.64 41.60
CA GLN A 114 14.15 -10.30 40.71
C GLN A 114 14.30 -10.89 39.29
N ALA A 115 15.39 -11.60 39.00
CA ALA A 115 15.72 -12.06 37.65
C ALA A 115 14.59 -12.84 36.99
N ASP A 116 14.01 -13.81 37.69
CA ASP A 116 12.93 -14.65 37.16
C ASP A 116 11.61 -13.90 37.04
N LEU A 117 11.35 -12.95 37.94
CA LEU A 117 10.17 -12.10 37.89
C LEU A 117 10.21 -11.15 36.69
N TRP A 118 11.37 -10.55 36.39
CA TRP A 118 11.57 -9.78 35.17
C TRP A 118 11.40 -10.65 33.91
N THR A 119 11.87 -11.90 33.93
CA THR A 119 11.63 -12.86 32.83
C THR A 119 10.13 -13.08 32.62
N TYR A 120 9.38 -13.32 33.70
CA TYR A 120 7.95 -13.53 33.64
C TYR A 120 7.18 -12.28 33.17
N ALA A 121 7.63 -11.09 33.60
CA ALA A 121 7.08 -9.82 33.15
C ALA A 121 7.29 -9.60 31.64
N VAL A 122 8.49 -9.88 31.11
CA VAL A 122 8.76 -9.80 29.66
C VAL A 122 7.91 -10.81 28.89
N PHE A 123 7.87 -12.06 29.34
CA PHE A 123 7.05 -13.12 28.75
C PHE A 123 5.57 -12.71 28.66
N SER A 124 5.00 -12.30 29.79
CA SER A 124 3.58 -11.97 29.87
C SER A 124 3.23 -10.68 29.16
N ALA A 125 4.09 -9.65 29.19
CA ALA A 125 3.87 -8.43 28.42
C ALA A 125 3.84 -8.72 26.91
N CYS A 126 4.78 -9.52 26.39
CA CYS A 126 4.77 -9.92 24.98
C CYS A 126 3.53 -10.76 24.63
N LEU A 127 3.12 -11.67 25.51
CA LEU A 127 1.93 -12.50 25.31
C LEU A 127 0.65 -11.66 25.22
N LEU A 128 0.57 -10.57 26.00
CA LEU A 128 -0.64 -9.75 26.12
C LEU A 128 -0.68 -8.55 25.16
N HIS A 129 0.44 -8.10 24.60
CA HIS A 129 0.51 -6.81 23.89
C HIS A 129 -0.55 -6.64 22.79
N ASP A 130 -0.86 -7.72 22.07
CA ASP A 130 -1.82 -7.76 20.96
C ASP A 130 -3.15 -8.44 21.31
N LEU A 131 -3.35 -8.82 22.57
CA LEU A 131 -4.52 -9.60 23.01
C LEU A 131 -5.85 -8.85 22.80
N GLY A 132 -5.81 -7.52 22.69
CA GLY A 132 -6.99 -6.71 22.40
C GLY A 132 -7.50 -6.83 20.96
N LYS A 133 -6.67 -7.29 20.00
CA LYS A 133 -7.04 -7.36 18.57
C LYS A 133 -8.28 -8.24 18.33
N PRO A 134 -8.38 -9.47 18.86
CA PRO A 134 -9.61 -10.27 18.77
C PRO A 134 -10.88 -9.59 19.29
N ALA A 135 -10.77 -8.66 20.22
CA ALA A 135 -11.91 -7.99 20.85
C ALA A 135 -12.35 -6.69 20.18
N THR A 136 -11.45 -6.05 19.43
CA THR A 136 -11.66 -4.69 18.92
C THR A 136 -11.58 -4.63 17.39
N ASP A 137 -10.72 -5.44 16.79
CA ASP A 137 -10.43 -5.39 15.36
C ASP A 137 -11.20 -6.43 14.55
N LEU A 138 -11.82 -7.42 15.22
CA LEU A 138 -12.43 -8.57 14.58
C LEU A 138 -13.90 -8.74 15.00
N HIS A 139 -14.76 -8.97 14.00
CA HIS A 139 -16.07 -9.57 14.20
C HIS A 139 -15.96 -11.07 13.97
N VAL A 140 -16.15 -11.85 15.04
CA VAL A 140 -16.15 -13.31 14.99
C VAL A 140 -17.57 -13.83 15.14
N GLU A 141 -18.02 -14.64 14.19
CA GLU A 141 -19.36 -15.24 14.16
C GLU A 141 -19.23 -16.75 14.39
N LEU A 142 -19.99 -17.27 15.35
CA LEU A 142 -19.90 -18.63 15.85
C LEU A 142 -20.99 -19.52 15.25
N PHE A 143 -20.67 -20.79 15.01
CA PHE A 143 -21.60 -21.78 14.47
C PHE A 143 -21.54 -23.11 15.23
N ASP A 144 -22.70 -23.73 15.45
CA ASP A 144 -22.81 -25.01 16.12
C ASP A 144 -22.38 -26.20 15.24
N ALA A 145 -22.43 -27.42 15.78
CA ALA A 145 -22.06 -28.63 15.06
C ALA A 145 -22.95 -28.94 13.84
N ARG A 146 -24.11 -28.27 13.70
CA ARG A 146 -25.03 -28.38 12.57
C ARG A 146 -24.91 -27.18 11.61
N CYS A 147 -23.84 -26.39 11.73
CA CYS A 147 -23.57 -25.20 10.93
C CYS A 147 -24.59 -24.07 11.10
N ARG A 148 -25.32 -24.05 12.23
CA ARG A 148 -26.29 -22.99 12.54
C ARG A 148 -25.59 -21.85 13.29
N PRO A 149 -25.86 -20.57 12.96
CA PRO A 149 -25.32 -19.44 13.71
C PRO A 149 -25.71 -19.51 15.19
N VAL A 150 -24.72 -19.37 16.07
CA VAL A 150 -24.89 -19.24 17.53
C VAL A 150 -24.93 -17.77 17.92
N GLY A 151 -24.23 -16.92 17.18
CA GLY A 151 -24.15 -15.48 17.42
C GLY A 151 -22.73 -14.95 17.25
N LEU A 152 -22.53 -13.68 17.61
CA LEU A 152 -21.21 -13.07 17.66
C LEU A 152 -20.47 -13.51 18.92
N TRP A 153 -19.19 -13.85 18.77
CA TRP A 153 -18.32 -14.10 19.91
C TRP A 153 -18.09 -12.80 20.69
N ARG A 154 -18.14 -12.90 22.01
CA ARG A 154 -17.89 -11.82 22.95
C ARG A 154 -16.67 -12.17 23.79
N PRO A 155 -15.48 -11.64 23.47
CA PRO A 155 -14.24 -12.11 24.09
C PRO A 155 -14.18 -11.89 25.61
N TRP A 156 -14.89 -10.89 26.12
CA TRP A 156 -15.03 -10.65 27.57
C TRP A 156 -15.89 -11.69 28.30
N GLU A 157 -16.71 -12.48 27.60
CA GLU A 157 -17.52 -13.56 28.21
C GLU A 157 -16.71 -14.87 28.35
N GLY A 158 -15.69 -15.08 27.50
CA GLY A 158 -14.83 -16.26 27.56
C GLY A 158 -14.31 -16.70 26.19
N PRO A 159 -13.61 -17.85 26.12
CA PRO A 159 -13.15 -18.43 24.86
C PRO A 159 -14.33 -18.85 23.97
N MET A 160 -14.07 -19.07 22.68
CA MET A 160 -15.10 -19.47 21.72
C MET A 160 -15.73 -20.82 22.10
N SER A 161 -17.03 -20.84 22.38
CA SER A 161 -17.80 -22.02 22.78
C SER A 161 -18.69 -22.53 21.64
N ALA A 162 -18.09 -22.87 20.51
CA ALA A 162 -18.79 -23.32 19.30
C ALA A 162 -18.00 -24.40 18.56
N ARG A 163 -18.58 -24.98 17.49
CA ARG A 163 -17.85 -25.96 16.66
C ARG A 163 -17.03 -25.28 15.58
N TRP A 164 -17.59 -24.23 14.98
CA TRP A 164 -16.95 -23.48 13.91
C TRP A 164 -17.07 -21.98 14.16
N TYR A 165 -16.18 -21.21 13.53
CA TYR A 165 -16.27 -19.76 13.53
C TYR A 165 -15.80 -19.18 12.20
N THR A 166 -16.32 -18.00 11.87
CA THR A 166 -15.76 -17.14 10.81
C THR A 166 -15.28 -15.85 11.44
N ALA A 167 -14.27 -15.20 10.87
CA ALA A 167 -13.79 -13.91 11.34
C ALA A 167 -13.67 -12.92 10.18
N ARG A 168 -14.03 -11.67 10.44
CA ARG A 168 -13.89 -10.54 9.50
C ARG A 168 -13.36 -9.33 10.25
N PHE A 169 -12.51 -8.55 9.61
CA PHE A 169 -12.02 -7.32 10.22
C PHE A 169 -13.10 -6.24 10.27
N VAL A 170 -13.09 -5.46 11.35
CA VAL A 170 -13.94 -4.28 11.52
C VAL A 170 -13.43 -3.18 10.57
N ARG A 171 -14.35 -2.46 9.91
CA ARG A 171 -14.02 -1.33 9.03
C ARG A 171 -13.78 -0.08 9.87
N GLN A 172 -12.80 0.75 9.51
CA GLN A 172 -12.42 1.98 10.25
C GLN A 172 -11.95 1.68 11.67
N ARG A 173 -10.89 0.88 11.80
CA ARG A 173 -10.36 0.49 13.11
C ARG A 173 -9.73 1.68 13.82
N ASP A 174 -9.98 1.75 15.11
CA ASP A 174 -9.18 2.54 16.03
C ASP A 174 -7.97 1.69 16.43
N TYR A 175 -6.81 2.00 15.84
CA TYR A 175 -5.58 1.26 16.07
C TYR A 175 -5.07 1.39 17.51
N GLU A 176 -5.51 2.38 18.28
CA GLU A 176 -5.11 2.52 19.69
C GLU A 176 -6.01 1.68 20.61
N LEU A 177 -7.23 1.36 20.16
CA LEU A 177 -8.23 0.69 21.00
C LEU A 177 -7.80 -0.72 21.42
N HIS A 178 -7.11 -1.47 20.57
CA HIS A 178 -6.67 -2.82 20.94
C HIS A 178 -5.60 -2.78 22.05
N ALA A 179 -4.69 -1.81 22.02
CA ALA A 179 -3.66 -1.66 23.03
C ALA A 179 -4.28 -1.38 24.41
N VAL A 180 -5.29 -0.51 24.48
CA VAL A 180 -6.00 -0.22 25.73
C VAL A 180 -7.01 -1.31 26.14
N ALA A 181 -7.44 -2.16 25.20
CA ALA A 181 -8.35 -3.27 25.48
C ALA A 181 -7.64 -4.51 26.06
N ALA A 182 -6.37 -4.75 25.70
CA ALA A 182 -5.61 -5.91 26.15
C ALA A 182 -5.58 -6.10 27.68
N PRO A 183 -5.37 -5.05 28.52
CA PRO A 183 -5.38 -5.18 29.97
C PRO A 183 -6.65 -5.82 30.53
N HIS A 184 -7.82 -5.54 29.94
CA HIS A 184 -9.11 -6.07 30.39
C HIS A 184 -9.26 -7.59 30.23
N LEU A 185 -8.42 -8.21 29.41
CA LEU A 185 -8.42 -9.64 29.14
C LEU A 185 -7.30 -10.39 29.90
N THR A 186 -6.43 -9.69 30.62
CA THR A 186 -5.27 -10.26 31.36
C THR A 186 -5.65 -11.47 32.20
N HIS A 187 -6.70 -11.35 33.04
CA HIS A 187 -7.11 -12.40 33.97
C HIS A 187 -7.71 -13.64 33.29
N ARG A 188 -7.94 -13.59 31.98
CA ARG A 188 -8.37 -14.75 31.18
C ARG A 188 -7.21 -15.55 30.62
N ILE A 189 -6.02 -14.95 30.59
CA ILE A 189 -4.83 -15.53 29.97
C ILE A 189 -3.78 -15.88 31.02
N LEU A 190 -3.54 -15.03 32.02
CA LEU A 190 -2.52 -15.30 33.03
C LEU A 190 -3.09 -16.05 34.24
N PRO A 191 -2.38 -17.08 34.74
CA PRO A 191 -2.76 -17.75 35.98
C PRO A 191 -2.69 -16.79 37.17
N SER A 192 -3.60 -16.93 38.14
CA SER A 192 -3.70 -16.00 39.28
C SER A 192 -2.41 -15.92 40.11
N VAL A 193 -1.66 -17.02 40.22
CA VAL A 193 -0.35 -17.05 40.91
C VAL A 193 0.70 -16.21 40.19
N GLY A 194 0.70 -16.22 38.85
CA GLY A 194 1.59 -15.37 38.05
C GLY A 194 1.24 -13.89 38.16
N ILE A 195 -0.05 -13.57 38.19
CA ILE A 195 -0.50 -12.20 38.48
C ILE A 195 -0.05 -11.80 39.88
N ALA A 196 -0.31 -12.60 40.92
CA ALA A 196 0.12 -12.29 42.28
C ALA A 196 1.64 -12.04 42.38
N TRP A 197 2.44 -12.79 41.60
CA TRP A 197 3.89 -12.60 41.53
C TRP A 197 4.30 -11.29 40.87
N LEU A 198 3.64 -10.86 39.78
CA LEU A 198 3.85 -9.53 39.21
C LEU A 198 3.57 -8.41 40.21
N TRP A 199 2.63 -8.63 41.12
CA TRP A 199 2.26 -7.66 42.16
C TRP A 199 3.20 -7.66 43.38
N SER A 200 4.14 -8.61 43.49
CA SER A 200 5.06 -8.66 44.62
C SER A 200 6.13 -7.57 44.55
N GLU A 201 6.49 -7.12 43.34
CA GLU A 201 7.52 -6.09 43.14
C GLU A 201 6.98 -4.86 42.39
N ARG A 202 6.99 -3.71 43.07
CA ARG A 202 6.40 -2.45 42.57
C ARG A 202 7.08 -1.94 41.30
N GLY A 203 8.41 -2.10 41.19
CA GLY A 203 9.17 -1.68 40.01
C GLY A 203 8.80 -2.48 38.77
N VAL A 204 8.75 -3.81 38.90
CA VAL A 204 8.34 -4.72 37.82
C VAL A 204 6.90 -4.45 37.43
N LEU A 205 5.99 -4.36 38.41
CA LEU A 205 4.58 -4.09 38.18
C LEU A 205 4.37 -2.80 37.39
N GLY A 206 5.08 -1.72 37.76
CA GLY A 206 4.97 -0.43 37.08
C GLY A 206 5.39 -0.50 35.62
N SER A 207 6.52 -1.14 35.30
CA SER A 207 6.96 -1.35 33.92
C SER A 207 6.01 -2.25 33.14
N TRP A 208 5.57 -3.35 33.74
CA TRP A 208 4.67 -4.30 33.12
C TRP A 208 3.30 -3.69 32.79
N LEU A 209 2.70 -2.97 33.74
CA LEU A 209 1.41 -2.31 33.53
C LEU A 209 1.47 -1.34 32.35
N LYS A 210 2.49 -0.47 32.29
CA LYS A 210 2.64 0.48 31.18
C LYS A 210 2.75 -0.24 29.84
N ALA A 211 3.55 -1.31 29.76
CA ALA A 211 3.71 -2.07 28.54
C ALA A 211 2.41 -2.73 28.07
N VAL A 212 1.64 -3.35 28.97
CA VAL A 212 0.37 -4.01 28.63
C VAL A 212 -0.72 -2.99 28.23
N HIS A 213 -0.62 -1.74 28.68
CA HIS A 213 -1.50 -0.64 28.25
C HIS A 213 -1.02 0.07 26.96
N GLY A 214 0.08 -0.38 26.36
CA GLY A 214 0.64 0.21 25.14
C GLY A 214 1.66 1.34 25.34
N ASP A 215 1.93 1.76 26.57
CA ASP A 215 2.98 2.74 26.89
C ASP A 215 4.36 2.04 26.97
N LEU A 216 4.89 1.66 25.81
CA LEU A 216 6.20 1.01 25.71
C LEU A 216 7.35 1.96 26.09
N ALA A 217 7.20 3.26 25.83
CA ALA A 217 8.21 4.25 26.20
C ALA A 217 8.34 4.37 27.73
N GLY A 218 7.21 4.54 28.42
CA GLY A 218 7.17 4.63 29.88
C GLY A 218 7.46 3.32 30.60
N ALA A 219 7.33 2.18 29.94
CA ALA A 219 7.69 0.86 30.47
C ALA A 219 9.22 0.63 30.59
N GLY A 220 10.04 1.51 30.00
CA GLY A 220 11.51 1.45 30.08
C GLY A 220 12.09 0.22 29.36
N GLU A 221 13.03 -0.47 29.98
CA GLU A 221 13.73 -1.62 29.38
C GLU A 221 12.78 -2.74 28.93
N LEU A 222 11.71 -2.99 29.68
CA LEU A 222 10.70 -3.99 29.31
C LEU A 222 9.95 -3.57 28.04
N GLY A 223 9.56 -2.31 27.92
CA GLY A 223 8.93 -1.80 26.70
C GLY A 223 9.87 -1.80 25.50
N GLY A 224 11.15 -1.50 25.72
CA GLY A 224 12.19 -1.63 24.69
C GLY A 224 12.34 -3.06 24.17
N LEU A 225 12.30 -4.06 25.06
CA LEU A 225 12.33 -5.48 24.69
C LEU A 225 11.09 -5.88 23.86
N VAL A 226 9.90 -5.44 24.27
CA VAL A 226 8.65 -5.71 23.52
C VAL A 226 8.71 -5.08 22.14
N ALA A 227 9.09 -3.80 22.04
CA ALA A 227 9.18 -3.08 20.77
C ALA A 227 10.23 -3.67 19.82
N GLU A 228 11.37 -4.13 20.34
CA GLU A 228 12.40 -4.79 19.53
C GLU A 228 11.95 -6.15 19.02
N ALA A 229 11.27 -6.94 19.87
CA ALA A 229 10.73 -8.23 19.48
C ALA A 229 9.62 -8.12 18.42
N ASP A 230 8.75 -7.10 18.53
CA ASP A 230 7.70 -6.83 17.54
C ASP A 230 8.28 -6.54 16.15
N ARG A 231 9.24 -5.62 16.10
CA ARG A 231 9.97 -5.31 14.85
C ARG A 231 10.65 -6.54 14.26
N ALA A 232 11.26 -7.38 15.10
CA ALA A 232 11.96 -8.57 14.66
C ALA A 232 11.03 -9.66 14.10
N SER A 233 9.88 -9.92 14.74
CA SER A 233 8.88 -10.87 14.22
C SER A 233 8.30 -10.40 12.89
N THR A 234 7.94 -9.12 12.82
CA THR A 234 7.48 -8.46 11.58
C THR A 234 8.50 -8.61 10.45
N ALA A 235 9.80 -8.41 10.73
CA ALA A 235 10.88 -8.56 9.75
C ALA A 235 11.12 -10.02 9.31
N ALA A 236 10.92 -10.99 10.20
CA ALA A 236 11.11 -12.41 9.89
C ALA A 236 10.03 -12.94 8.92
N ASP A 237 8.76 -12.55 9.09
CA ASP A 237 7.66 -12.95 8.21
C ASP A 237 7.79 -12.31 6.80
N LEU A 238 8.37 -11.10 6.71
CA LEU A 238 8.74 -10.48 5.42
C LEU A 238 9.71 -11.33 4.59
N GLY A 239 10.62 -12.05 5.25
CA GLY A 239 11.61 -12.91 4.59
C GLY A 239 11.07 -14.27 4.12
N ALA A 240 9.90 -14.70 4.61
CA ALA A 240 9.36 -16.05 4.39
C ALA A 240 8.50 -16.21 3.12
N GLY A 241 8.29 -15.14 2.35
CA GLY A 241 7.44 -15.13 1.15
C GLY A 241 5.93 -15.09 1.48
N PRO A 242 5.06 -14.73 0.51
CA PRO A 242 3.64 -14.51 0.78
C PRO A 242 2.92 -15.82 1.16
N GLY A 243 2.62 -15.98 2.46
CA GLY A 243 1.83 -17.09 2.97
C GLY A 243 0.35 -17.05 2.54
N ALA A 244 -0.35 -18.18 2.69
CA ALA A 244 -1.79 -18.28 2.42
C ALA A 244 -2.59 -17.36 3.36
N ARG A 245 -3.48 -16.53 2.80
CA ARG A 245 -4.30 -15.55 3.56
C ARG A 245 -5.46 -16.21 4.32
N PHE A 246 -5.88 -15.56 5.40
CA PHE A 246 -7.01 -15.98 6.23
C PHE A 246 -8.33 -15.99 5.43
N PRO A 247 -9.12 -17.08 5.46
CA PRO A 247 -10.43 -17.15 4.81
C PRO A 247 -11.39 -16.10 5.36
N GLY A 248 -11.98 -15.27 4.49
CA GLY A 248 -12.90 -14.19 4.90
C GLY A 248 -12.25 -12.83 5.14
N ALA A 249 -10.91 -12.71 5.02
CA ALA A 249 -10.27 -11.40 4.89
C ALA A 249 -10.74 -10.72 3.60
N ALA A 250 -11.44 -9.58 3.73
CA ALA A 250 -11.71 -8.73 2.58
C ALA A 250 -10.37 -8.20 2.05
N SER A 251 -10.26 -7.87 0.76
CA SER A 251 -9.04 -7.22 0.28
C SER A 251 -8.88 -5.90 1.04
N VAL A 252 -7.79 -5.74 1.81
CA VAL A 252 -7.51 -4.46 2.50
C VAL A 252 -7.69 -3.32 1.50
N PRO A 253 -8.59 -2.37 1.78
CA PRO A 253 -8.81 -1.24 0.90
C PRO A 253 -7.50 -0.52 0.64
N LEU A 254 -7.30 -0.08 -0.61
CA LEU A 254 -6.04 0.52 -1.04
C LEU A 254 -5.57 1.67 -0.13
N HIS A 255 -6.47 2.50 0.39
CA HIS A 255 -6.14 3.62 1.27
C HIS A 255 -5.46 3.22 2.58
N GLU A 256 -5.79 2.07 3.17
CA GLU A 256 -5.13 1.59 4.38
C GLU A 256 -3.71 1.12 4.08
N LYS A 257 -3.50 0.43 2.95
CA LYS A 257 -2.15 0.06 2.48
C LYS A 257 -1.29 1.30 2.26
N LEU A 258 -1.87 2.34 1.65
CA LEU A 258 -1.18 3.60 1.40
C LEU A 258 -0.81 4.33 2.71
N LEU A 259 -1.70 4.34 3.70
CA LEU A 259 -1.43 5.01 4.99
C LEU A 259 -0.36 4.27 5.80
N THR A 260 -0.44 2.95 5.89
CA THR A 260 0.59 2.11 6.53
C THR A 260 1.94 2.29 5.86
N GLY A 261 1.98 2.27 4.53
CA GLY A 261 3.21 2.51 3.79
C GLY A 261 3.78 3.91 4.02
N LEU A 262 2.91 4.92 4.17
CA LEU A 262 3.35 6.30 4.41
C LEU A 262 4.00 6.44 5.79
N ARG A 263 3.44 5.80 6.83
CA ARG A 263 4.02 5.76 8.18
C ARG A 263 5.41 5.12 8.15
N ALA A 264 5.53 3.94 7.54
CA ALA A 264 6.79 3.21 7.47
C ALA A 264 7.89 3.96 6.68
N LEU A 265 7.53 4.79 5.70
CA LEU A 265 8.47 5.65 4.97
C LEU A 265 9.00 6.82 5.82
N PHE A 266 8.17 7.38 6.70
CA PHE A 266 8.61 8.43 7.62
C PHE A 266 9.46 7.86 8.75
N ASP A 267 9.07 6.71 9.32
CA ASP A 267 9.81 6.07 10.41
C ASP A 267 11.23 5.64 9.98
N ARG A 268 11.41 5.22 8.71
CA ARG A 268 12.71 4.89 8.13
C ARG A 268 13.53 6.11 7.69
N GLY A 269 12.91 7.29 7.61
CA GLY A 269 13.55 8.50 7.10
C GLY A 269 13.68 8.55 5.56
N ASP A 270 13.00 7.67 4.83
CA ASP A 270 12.97 7.64 3.35
C ASP A 270 12.30 8.91 2.78
N LEU A 271 11.38 9.49 3.55
CA LEU A 271 10.78 10.79 3.29
C LEU A 271 11.31 11.83 4.28
N PRO A 272 12.40 12.55 3.95
CA PRO A 272 12.96 13.54 4.84
C PRO A 272 12.01 14.73 5.05
N VAL A 273 12.03 15.29 6.26
CA VAL A 273 11.12 16.37 6.70
C VAL A 273 11.91 17.65 7.03
N ASN A 274 11.31 18.82 6.80
CA ASN A 274 11.77 20.16 7.27
C ASN A 274 13.19 20.61 6.86
N ARG A 275 13.69 20.16 5.71
CA ARG A 275 14.95 20.64 5.13
C ARG A 275 14.79 21.15 3.70
N ARG A 276 15.73 21.94 3.20
CA ARG A 276 15.73 22.35 1.79
C ARG A 276 15.83 21.09 0.90
N GLY A 277 14.86 20.92 -0.01
CA GLY A 277 14.74 19.72 -0.84
C GLY A 277 14.15 18.49 -0.12
N ALA A 278 13.57 18.66 1.07
CA ALA A 278 12.82 17.62 1.77
C ALA A 278 11.61 17.12 0.98
N ALA A 279 11.08 15.98 1.40
CA ALA A 279 9.85 15.42 0.84
C ALA A 279 8.60 15.93 1.56
N ALA A 280 8.72 16.40 2.81
CA ALA A 280 7.60 16.94 3.58
C ALA A 280 8.00 18.08 4.51
N TRP A 281 7.02 18.88 4.93
CA TRP A 281 7.14 19.94 5.92
C TRP A 281 5.95 19.94 6.85
N ARG A 282 6.20 20.09 8.15
CA ARG A 282 5.13 20.19 9.15
C ARG A 282 4.86 21.66 9.48
N MET A 283 3.62 22.10 9.38
CA MET A 283 3.19 23.43 9.78
C MET A 283 1.92 23.33 10.64
N GLY A 284 2.05 23.66 11.93
CA GLY A 284 0.99 23.43 12.92
C GLY A 284 0.65 21.94 13.05
N ASP A 285 -0.64 21.63 12.91
CA ASP A 285 -1.19 20.27 12.96
C ASP A 285 -1.26 19.60 11.58
N ASP A 286 -0.73 20.26 10.54
CA ASP A 286 -0.77 19.76 9.17
C ASP A 286 0.62 19.37 8.67
N LEU A 287 0.65 18.26 7.96
CA LEU A 287 1.80 17.82 7.20
C LEU A 287 1.57 18.08 5.71
N TRP A 288 2.53 18.77 5.10
CA TRP A 288 2.58 19.08 3.69
C TRP A 288 3.63 18.19 3.01
N ILE A 289 3.20 17.29 2.12
CA ILE A 289 4.09 16.35 1.44
C ILE A 289 4.16 16.66 -0.06
N VAL A 290 5.34 16.64 -0.67
CA VAL A 290 5.50 16.74 -2.13
C VAL A 290 4.80 15.56 -2.81
N SER A 291 3.76 15.85 -3.58
CA SER A 291 2.86 14.86 -4.19
C SER A 291 3.60 13.78 -4.99
N LYS A 292 4.49 14.18 -5.91
CA LYS A 292 5.25 13.24 -6.75
C LYS A 292 6.17 12.34 -5.93
N ARG A 293 6.95 12.91 -5.00
CA ARG A 293 7.85 12.12 -4.14
C ARG A 293 7.09 11.15 -3.26
N CYS A 294 5.95 11.58 -2.71
CA CYS A 294 5.06 10.72 -1.92
C CYS A 294 4.58 9.52 -2.74
N ALA A 295 4.03 9.74 -3.94
CA ALA A 295 3.49 8.67 -4.77
C ALA A 295 4.57 7.69 -5.25
N ASP A 296 5.74 8.20 -5.64
CA ASP A 296 6.84 7.37 -6.13
C ASP A 296 7.39 6.49 -5.00
N ALA A 297 7.65 7.06 -3.82
CA ALA A 297 8.12 6.32 -2.64
C ALA A 297 7.09 5.31 -2.14
N LEU A 298 5.80 5.66 -2.08
CA LEU A 298 4.72 4.76 -1.70
C LEU A 298 4.61 3.57 -2.66
N ARG A 299 4.69 3.82 -3.95
CA ARG A 299 4.59 2.76 -4.96
C ARG A 299 5.78 1.82 -4.86
N GLU A 300 6.99 2.36 -4.77
CA GLU A 300 8.20 1.55 -4.64
C GLU A 300 8.16 0.70 -3.35
N HIS A 301 7.75 1.31 -2.24
CA HIS A 301 7.60 0.62 -0.96
C HIS A 301 6.57 -0.52 -1.03
N LEU A 302 5.38 -0.25 -1.54
CA LEU A 302 4.33 -1.26 -1.63
C LEU A 302 4.65 -2.36 -2.65
N GLN A 303 5.38 -2.05 -3.72
CA GLN A 303 5.87 -3.05 -4.68
C GLN A 303 6.92 -3.96 -4.05
N ARG A 304 7.85 -3.40 -3.25
CA ARG A 304 8.88 -4.16 -2.53
C ARG A 304 8.27 -5.13 -1.52
N GLU A 305 7.16 -4.75 -0.89
CA GLU A 305 6.38 -5.61 0.01
C GLU A 305 5.46 -6.61 -0.72
N GLY A 306 5.45 -6.62 -2.06
CA GLY A 306 4.67 -7.57 -2.85
C GLY A 306 3.16 -7.29 -2.89
N HIS A 307 2.72 -6.07 -2.55
CA HIS A 307 1.29 -5.72 -2.60
C HIS A 307 0.79 -5.67 -4.04
N GLN A 308 -0.35 -6.35 -4.29
CA GLN A 308 -1.03 -6.29 -5.59
C GLN A 308 -2.14 -5.24 -5.62
N GLY A 309 -2.43 -4.72 -6.82
CA GLY A 309 -3.51 -3.75 -7.06
C GLY A 309 -3.15 -2.29 -6.84
N ILE A 310 -1.86 -1.94 -6.79
CA ILE A 310 -1.39 -0.56 -6.63
C ILE A 310 -1.63 0.24 -7.92
N PRO A 311 -2.33 1.38 -7.89
CA PRO A 311 -2.48 2.24 -9.05
C PRO A 311 -1.15 2.79 -9.56
N THR A 312 -0.93 2.67 -10.87
CA THR A 312 0.19 3.33 -11.55
C THR A 312 -0.04 4.83 -11.72
N ASP A 313 -1.30 5.28 -11.72
CA ASP A 313 -1.66 6.69 -11.81
C ASP A 313 -1.68 7.37 -10.43
N ASN A 314 -0.91 8.46 -10.29
CA ASN A 314 -0.83 9.26 -9.08
C ASN A 314 -2.19 9.88 -8.72
N ARG A 315 -3.00 10.28 -9.71
CA ARG A 315 -4.33 10.86 -9.44
C ARG A 315 -5.23 9.87 -8.72
N ARG A 316 -5.32 8.65 -9.24
CA ARG A 316 -6.11 7.58 -8.62
C ARG A 316 -5.64 7.26 -7.19
N LEU A 317 -4.33 7.32 -6.94
CA LEU A 317 -3.78 7.11 -5.59
C LEU A 317 -4.23 8.20 -4.62
N PHE A 318 -4.21 9.47 -5.05
CA PHE A 318 -4.63 10.60 -4.22
C PHE A 318 -6.15 10.69 -4.07
N ASP A 319 -6.92 10.37 -5.12
CA ASP A 319 -8.38 10.35 -5.09
C ASP A 319 -8.88 9.32 -4.06
N GLU A 320 -8.22 8.16 -3.95
CA GLU A 320 -8.55 7.14 -2.95
C GLU A 320 -8.26 7.60 -1.52
N LEU A 321 -7.16 8.34 -1.30
CA LEU A 321 -6.85 8.94 0.01
C LEU A 321 -7.81 10.09 0.35
N GLN A 322 -8.21 10.89 -0.64
CA GLN A 322 -9.15 12.00 -0.47
C GLN A 322 -10.58 11.50 -0.19
N GLN A 323 -11.09 10.55 -0.97
CA GLN A 323 -12.45 9.98 -0.79
C GLN A 323 -12.65 9.35 0.59
N ARG A 324 -11.55 8.93 1.23
CA ARG A 324 -11.53 8.31 2.55
C ARG A 324 -11.22 9.29 3.68
N GLY A 325 -11.08 10.58 3.37
CA GLY A 325 -10.88 11.64 4.36
C GLY A 325 -9.48 11.61 5.02
N VAL A 326 -8.49 11.01 4.36
CA VAL A 326 -7.10 11.00 4.83
C VAL A 326 -6.41 12.33 4.50
N LEU A 327 -6.71 12.89 3.33
CA LEU A 327 -6.17 14.18 2.88
C LEU A 327 -7.14 15.32 3.18
N ILE A 328 -6.59 16.51 3.45
CA ILE A 328 -7.34 17.77 3.45
C ILE A 328 -7.45 18.23 1.98
N PRO A 329 -8.65 18.26 1.39
CA PRO A 329 -8.82 18.59 -0.02
C PRO A 329 -8.68 20.10 -0.29
N ASN A 330 -8.23 20.44 -1.49
CA ASN A 330 -8.24 21.80 -2.05
C ASN A 330 -9.43 21.94 -3.02
N GLY A 331 -10.63 22.21 -2.47
CA GLY A 331 -11.88 22.15 -3.23
C GLY A 331 -12.18 20.72 -3.68
N GLU A 332 -12.27 20.50 -5.00
CA GLU A 332 -12.48 19.16 -5.57
C GLU A 332 -11.17 18.36 -5.77
N LYS A 333 -10.00 19.00 -5.65
CA LYS A 333 -8.69 18.37 -5.93
C LYS A 333 -7.98 17.93 -4.65
N ALA A 334 -7.26 16.80 -4.69
CA ALA A 334 -6.39 16.34 -3.60
C ALA A 334 -5.10 17.17 -3.45
N ILE A 335 -4.77 17.93 -4.50
CA ILE A 335 -3.48 18.58 -4.70
C ILE A 335 -3.58 20.06 -4.35
N TRP A 336 -2.62 20.50 -3.55
CA TRP A 336 -2.37 21.90 -3.24
C TRP A 336 -1.18 22.41 -4.05
N LYS A 337 -1.28 23.65 -4.56
CA LYS A 337 -0.11 24.39 -5.01
C LYS A 337 0.27 25.34 -3.88
N ALA A 338 1.40 25.11 -3.25
CA ALA A 338 1.82 25.86 -2.07
C ALA A 338 3.21 26.46 -2.29
N GLN A 339 3.36 27.70 -1.85
CA GLN A 339 4.64 28.39 -1.82
C GLN A 339 5.25 28.20 -0.44
N ILE A 340 6.41 27.56 -0.40
CA ILE A 340 7.22 27.37 0.80
C ILE A 340 8.28 28.46 0.81
N ALA A 341 8.33 29.25 1.89
CA ALA A 341 9.32 30.31 2.08
C ALA A 341 10.07 30.11 3.40
N ALA A 342 11.39 30.18 3.35
CA ALA A 342 12.27 30.21 4.52
C ALA A 342 13.48 31.08 4.21
N ASP A 343 13.89 31.90 5.18
CA ASP A 343 15.06 32.79 5.16
C ASP A 343 15.31 33.52 3.82
N ASP A 344 16.09 32.90 2.92
CA ASP A 344 16.59 33.45 1.65
C ASP A 344 16.03 32.75 0.40
N TRP A 345 15.11 31.80 0.55
CA TRP A 345 14.58 31.05 -0.59
C TRP A 345 13.08 30.84 -0.52
N THR A 346 12.49 30.77 -1.71
CA THR A 346 11.07 30.52 -1.89
C THR A 346 10.87 29.58 -3.07
N VAL A 347 10.07 28.53 -2.88
CA VAL A 347 9.75 27.57 -3.93
C VAL A 347 8.26 27.31 -3.96
N THR A 348 7.70 27.15 -5.16
CA THR A 348 6.32 26.70 -5.31
C THR A 348 6.31 25.22 -5.66
N LEU A 349 5.60 24.41 -4.86
CA LEU A 349 5.52 22.97 -5.03
C LEU A 349 4.07 22.49 -5.07
N THR A 350 3.92 21.32 -5.68
CA THR A 350 2.66 20.58 -5.76
C THR A 350 2.60 19.57 -4.63
N MET A 351 1.73 19.79 -3.66
CA MET A 351 1.74 19.13 -2.36
C MET A 351 0.41 18.44 -2.04
N LEU A 352 0.47 17.46 -1.14
CA LEU A 352 -0.66 16.89 -0.43
C LEU A 352 -0.66 17.47 0.98
N ARG A 353 -1.84 17.73 1.53
CA ARG A 353 -2.01 18.19 2.90
C ARG A 353 -2.77 17.13 3.68
N LEU A 354 -2.27 16.74 4.84
CA LEU A 354 -2.94 15.80 5.74
C LEU A 354 -2.75 16.22 7.20
N PRO A 355 -3.66 15.84 8.12
CA PRO A 355 -3.45 16.07 9.55
C PRO A 355 -2.33 15.18 10.09
N THR A 356 -1.43 15.72 10.91
CA THR A 356 -0.28 14.97 11.48
C THR A 356 -0.71 13.79 12.33
N ASN A 357 -1.84 13.91 13.05
CA ASN A 357 -2.40 12.84 13.89
C ASN A 357 -2.86 11.59 13.11
N ARG A 358 -2.92 11.67 11.77
CA ARG A 358 -3.18 10.48 10.93
C ARG A 358 -1.95 9.59 10.78
N LEU A 359 -0.75 10.16 10.94
CA LEU A 359 0.52 9.46 10.80
C LEU A 359 1.18 9.16 12.14
N TRP A 360 1.15 10.10 13.09
CA TRP A 360 1.76 9.95 14.40
C TRP A 360 0.70 10.07 15.49
N SER A 361 0.49 8.98 16.23
CA SER A 361 -0.32 8.94 17.44
C SER A 361 0.43 9.48 18.66
N ASP A 362 1.75 9.24 18.71
CA ASP A 362 2.63 9.78 19.76
C ASP A 362 3.22 11.13 19.35
N PRO A 363 2.93 12.23 20.08
CA PRO A 363 3.52 13.54 19.82
C PRO A 363 5.06 13.56 19.85
N HIS A 364 5.71 12.63 20.55
CA HIS A 364 7.17 12.55 20.64
C HIS A 364 7.84 11.96 19.40
N LEU A 365 7.10 11.21 18.58
CA LEU A 365 7.58 10.67 17.30
C LEU A 365 7.35 11.63 16.12
N MET A 366 6.59 12.70 16.36
CA MET A 366 6.25 13.69 15.34
C MET A 366 7.45 14.59 15.04
N PRO A 367 7.77 14.87 13.76
CA PRO A 367 8.83 15.79 13.40
C PRO A 367 8.56 17.21 13.93
N ASP A 368 9.61 17.99 14.16
CA ASP A 368 9.51 19.38 14.63
C ASP A 368 8.66 20.25 13.69
N ALA A 369 8.23 21.42 14.15
CA ALA A 369 7.58 22.38 13.27
C ALA A 369 8.60 23.03 12.32
N PHE A 370 8.23 23.21 11.06
CA PHE A 370 9.03 23.98 10.11
C PHE A 370 9.07 25.44 10.52
N SER A 371 10.26 26.03 10.58
CA SER A 371 10.46 27.43 10.98
C SER A 371 10.08 28.46 9.92
N GLY A 372 9.80 28.04 8.68
CA GLY A 372 9.36 28.91 7.59
C GLY A 372 7.84 28.97 7.44
N THR A 373 7.37 29.55 6.33
CA THR A 373 5.93 29.68 6.03
C THR A 373 5.55 28.84 4.82
N ILE A 374 4.32 28.30 4.83
CA ILE A 374 3.74 27.60 3.69
C ILE A 374 2.39 28.25 3.38
N MET A 375 2.29 28.87 2.21
CA MET A 375 1.08 29.59 1.79
C MET A 375 0.43 28.91 0.58
N PRO A 376 -0.84 28.51 0.65
CA PRO A 376 -1.58 28.05 -0.52
C PRO A 376 -1.71 29.16 -1.57
N VAL A 377 -1.41 28.85 -2.83
CA VAL A 377 -1.65 29.75 -3.96
C VAL A 377 -3.08 29.52 -4.43
N GLN A 378 -3.95 30.53 -4.30
CA GLN A 378 -5.32 30.47 -4.84
C GLN A 378 -5.28 30.64 -6.37
N GLU A 379 -5.88 29.72 -7.12
CA GLU A 379 -6.13 29.87 -8.56
C GLU A 379 -7.39 30.75 -8.72
N GLU A 380 -7.24 32.07 -8.83
CA GLU A 380 -8.24 32.89 -9.52
C GLU A 380 -8.21 32.52 -11.01
N ALA A 381 -9.39 32.32 -11.58
CA ALA A 381 -9.55 31.98 -12.98
C ALA A 381 -9.15 33.17 -13.85
N GLU A 382 -7.95 33.14 -14.44
CA GLU A 382 -7.64 33.89 -15.65
C GLU A 382 -6.51 33.21 -16.45
N GLU A 383 -6.84 32.91 -17.70
CA GLU A 383 -5.91 32.55 -18.77
C GLU A 383 -5.09 33.78 -19.16
N SER A 384 -3.76 33.68 -19.19
CA SER A 384 -2.89 34.26 -20.25
C SER A 384 -1.38 34.08 -19.92
N PRO A 385 -0.50 34.10 -20.94
CA PRO A 385 0.75 33.35 -20.92
C PRO A 385 1.93 34.10 -20.29
N VAL A 386 2.89 33.30 -19.82
CA VAL A 386 4.18 33.72 -19.27
C VAL A 386 5.00 34.40 -20.37
N SER A 387 5.21 35.71 -20.25
CA SER A 387 6.24 36.44 -21.00
C SER A 387 7.57 36.29 -20.27
N VAL A 388 8.54 35.64 -20.91
CA VAL A 388 9.93 35.58 -20.45
C VAL A 388 10.64 36.82 -21.00
N THR A 389 10.99 37.77 -20.15
CA THR A 389 11.82 38.91 -20.53
C THR A 389 13.30 38.56 -20.33
N PRO A 390 14.18 38.70 -21.34
CA PRO A 390 15.63 38.54 -21.18
C PRO A 390 16.26 39.83 -20.61
N PRO A 391 17.38 39.74 -19.86
CA PRO A 391 18.08 40.93 -19.37
C PRO A 391 19.08 41.43 -20.41
N ASN A 392 19.16 42.75 -20.65
CA ASN A 392 20.36 43.34 -21.25
C ASN A 392 20.66 44.80 -20.85
N ALA A 393 21.97 45.03 -20.76
CA ALA A 393 22.79 46.25 -20.96
C ALA A 393 23.10 47.21 -19.77
N GLY A 394 24.42 47.46 -19.62
CA GLY A 394 25.15 48.29 -18.63
C GLY A 394 24.87 49.79 -18.65
N ALA A 395 25.58 50.70 -17.98
CA ALA A 395 26.88 50.79 -17.27
C ALA A 395 26.85 52.12 -16.42
N PRO A 396 27.94 52.78 -15.92
CA PRO A 396 29.35 52.40 -15.71
C PRO A 396 29.93 52.80 -14.31
N ALA A 397 31.13 52.28 -13.95
CA ALA A 397 32.28 53.02 -13.38
C ALA A 397 33.41 52.06 -12.91
N ALA A 398 34.66 52.38 -13.30
CA ALA A 398 35.93 51.71 -12.96
C ALA A 398 36.67 52.48 -11.82
N PRO A 399 37.92 52.18 -11.37
CA PRO A 399 38.89 51.14 -11.83
C PRO A 399 39.75 50.38 -10.76
N GLN A 400 40.32 49.25 -11.23
CA GLN A 400 41.72 48.74 -11.09
C GLN A 400 42.30 47.95 -9.88
N SER A 401 43.20 47.03 -10.29
CA SER A 401 44.25 46.22 -9.62
C SER A 401 43.79 44.99 -8.80
N GLY A 402 44.24 43.75 -8.99
CA GLY A 402 45.29 43.14 -9.82
C GLY A 402 46.45 42.63 -8.98
N THR A 403 46.47 41.32 -8.65
CA THR A 403 47.68 40.44 -8.55
C THR A 403 47.32 38.98 -8.16
N ASP A 404 47.75 38.04 -9.00
CA ASP A 404 48.04 36.60 -8.77
C ASP A 404 49.42 36.49 -8.02
N PRO A 405 50.10 35.33 -7.76
CA PRO A 405 49.75 33.90 -7.87
C PRO A 405 50.20 33.03 -6.67
N GLY A 406 49.85 31.72 -6.71
CA GLY A 406 50.46 30.70 -5.83
C GLY A 406 50.10 29.24 -6.17
N ARG A 407 50.68 28.70 -7.24
CA ARG A 407 50.88 27.25 -7.53
C ARG A 407 52.31 26.86 -7.04
N PRO A 408 52.83 25.59 -7.08
CA PRO A 408 52.44 24.40 -7.87
C PRO A 408 52.63 23.02 -7.18
N GLY A 409 52.40 21.94 -7.94
CA GLY A 409 52.87 20.56 -7.68
C GLY A 409 51.87 19.51 -8.22
N GLU A 410 51.63 19.38 -9.53
CA GLU A 410 52.42 18.66 -10.57
C GLU A 410 52.82 17.21 -10.19
N ARG A 411 52.14 16.21 -10.78
CA ARG A 411 52.47 15.40 -11.99
C ARG A 411 53.35 14.19 -11.60
N ILE A 412 53.22 12.97 -12.12
CA ILE A 412 53.09 12.42 -13.49
C ILE A 412 52.43 11.02 -13.29
N GLY A 413 51.39 10.59 -14.03
CA GLY A 413 51.44 10.17 -15.44
C GLY A 413 51.95 8.72 -15.50
N ASP A 414 51.20 7.74 -16.01
CA ASP A 414 51.10 7.41 -17.44
C ASP A 414 50.53 5.97 -17.50
N LEU A 415 49.86 5.44 -18.52
CA LEU A 415 49.39 5.88 -19.84
C LEU A 415 48.49 4.73 -20.37
N ALA A 416 47.58 5.06 -21.30
CA ALA A 416 46.89 4.23 -22.33
C ALA A 416 45.37 4.49 -22.31
N ALA A 417 44.84 5.57 -22.91
CA ALA A 417 44.73 5.91 -24.35
C ALA A 417 43.73 4.99 -25.08
N LEU A 418 42.74 5.45 -25.86
CA LEU A 418 42.65 6.58 -26.82
C LEU A 418 41.20 7.15 -26.80
N THR A 419 40.87 8.46 -26.78
CA THR A 419 40.87 9.51 -27.86
C THR A 419 40.28 9.02 -29.19
N LEU A 420 39.42 9.70 -29.97
CA LEU A 420 38.92 11.08 -30.13
C LEU A 420 37.66 10.98 -31.04
N ASP A 421 37.05 12.12 -31.44
CA ASP A 421 35.96 12.33 -32.42
C ASP A 421 34.52 12.32 -31.84
N VAL A 422 33.68 13.37 -31.90
CA VAL A 422 33.63 14.61 -32.70
C VAL A 422 32.88 15.69 -31.91
N LEU A 423 33.37 16.92 -31.90
CA LEU A 423 32.58 18.12 -31.60
C LEU A 423 32.02 18.73 -32.89
N GLN A 424 30.80 19.23 -32.77
CA GLN A 424 30.14 20.27 -33.57
C GLN A 424 29.65 19.89 -34.97
N SER A 425 28.35 20.12 -35.20
CA SER A 425 27.90 21.08 -36.24
C SER A 425 26.36 21.07 -36.42
N LEU A 426 25.78 22.23 -36.10
CA LEU A 426 24.75 22.98 -36.84
C LEU A 426 23.29 22.50 -36.94
N ALA A 427 22.43 23.49 -36.68
CA ALA A 427 21.02 23.57 -36.98
C ALA A 427 20.72 23.64 -38.50
N GLU A 428 19.52 23.13 -38.84
CA GLU A 428 18.56 23.50 -39.91
C GLU A 428 19.01 23.65 -41.38
N PRO A 429 18.15 23.27 -42.35
CA PRO A 429 17.23 24.28 -42.91
C PRO A 429 15.81 23.78 -43.27
N PRO A 430 14.89 24.72 -43.59
CA PRO A 430 13.48 24.46 -43.94
C PRO A 430 13.23 24.25 -45.46
N ALA A 431 11.94 24.07 -45.79
CA ALA A 431 11.23 24.33 -47.07
C ALA A 431 11.14 23.17 -48.09
N PRO A 432 10.08 23.12 -48.97
CA PRO A 432 9.22 24.24 -49.38
C PRO A 432 7.71 24.02 -49.28
N ALA A 433 6.99 25.15 -49.31
CA ALA A 433 5.55 25.20 -49.56
C ALA A 433 5.26 24.98 -51.05
N VAL A 434 4.34 24.05 -51.38
CA VAL A 434 3.57 24.03 -52.64
C VAL A 434 2.15 23.52 -52.36
N ASN A 435 1.21 24.09 -53.12
CA ASN A 435 -0.23 24.21 -52.95
C ASN A 435 -1.09 22.93 -53.12
N PHE A 436 -2.34 23.06 -52.61
CA PHE A 436 -3.56 22.24 -52.69
C PHE A 436 -3.68 21.06 -53.69
N GLY A 437 -4.23 19.93 -53.19
CA GLY A 437 -4.98 18.95 -54.00
C GLY A 437 -5.14 17.55 -53.38
N GLU A 438 -6.33 17.24 -52.85
CA GLU A 438 -7.08 15.94 -52.78
C GLU A 438 -6.41 14.57 -52.44
N PRO A 439 -7.20 13.55 -51.99
CA PRO A 439 -6.73 12.46 -51.12
C PRO A 439 -6.27 11.19 -51.87
N LYS A 440 -5.20 10.53 -51.37
CA LYS A 440 -4.77 9.09 -51.52
C LYS A 440 -3.27 8.98 -51.17
N SER A 441 -2.65 7.93 -50.62
CA SER A 441 -2.90 6.49 -50.46
C SER A 441 -2.02 5.98 -49.29
N ALA A 442 -2.44 4.89 -48.64
CA ALA A 442 -1.69 4.19 -47.58
C ALA A 442 -0.27 3.75 -48.02
N MET A 443 0.69 3.81 -47.07
CA MET A 443 2.04 3.25 -47.18
C MET A 443 2.02 1.71 -47.22
N PRO A 444 3.09 1.02 -47.67
CA PRO A 444 3.07 -0.42 -47.91
C PRO A 444 2.80 -1.22 -46.62
N PRO A 445 2.15 -2.39 -46.73
CA PRO A 445 1.73 -3.16 -45.56
C PRO A 445 2.96 -3.53 -44.72
N ALA A 446 2.86 -3.24 -43.42
CA ALA A 446 3.76 -3.87 -42.45
C ALA A 446 3.59 -5.40 -42.57
N SER A 447 4.64 -6.16 -42.27
CA SER A 447 4.57 -7.64 -42.26
C SER A 447 3.26 -8.12 -41.63
N PRO A 448 2.57 -9.17 -42.13
CA PRO A 448 1.37 -9.72 -41.50
C PRO A 448 1.58 -10.13 -40.02
N ASP A 449 2.83 -10.24 -39.57
CA ASP A 449 3.22 -10.44 -38.18
C ASP A 449 3.24 -9.14 -37.34
N ASP A 450 2.88 -8.00 -37.93
CA ASP A 450 2.83 -6.72 -37.22
C ASP A 450 1.67 -6.70 -36.21
N PRO A 451 1.93 -6.38 -34.92
CA PRO A 451 0.87 -6.33 -33.92
C PRO A 451 -0.26 -5.34 -34.23
N GLY A 452 0.02 -4.28 -34.99
CA GLY A 452 -0.98 -3.32 -35.46
C GLY A 452 -1.89 -3.90 -36.54
N GLU A 453 -1.31 -4.62 -37.51
CA GLU A 453 -2.06 -5.33 -38.57
C GLU A 453 -2.90 -6.48 -38.00
N GLN A 454 -2.35 -7.25 -37.05
CA GLN A 454 -3.09 -8.32 -36.36
C GLN A 454 -4.27 -7.76 -35.56
N PHE A 455 -4.08 -6.64 -34.86
CA PHE A 455 -5.17 -5.92 -34.20
C PHE A 455 -6.22 -5.44 -35.20
N LEU A 456 -5.81 -4.90 -36.34
CA LEU A 456 -6.71 -4.44 -37.38
C LEU A 456 -7.54 -5.59 -37.97
N ALA A 457 -6.93 -6.75 -38.21
CA ALA A 457 -7.59 -7.95 -38.66
C ALA A 457 -8.63 -8.46 -37.64
N TRP A 458 -8.27 -8.47 -36.35
CA TRP A 458 -9.18 -8.84 -35.28
C TRP A 458 -10.36 -7.87 -35.15
N LEU A 459 -10.10 -6.55 -35.26
CA LEU A 459 -11.15 -5.53 -35.21
C LEU A 459 -12.13 -5.70 -36.38
N ARG A 460 -11.62 -5.93 -37.60
CA ARG A 460 -12.45 -6.21 -38.79
C ARG A 460 -13.30 -7.46 -38.60
N GLN A 461 -12.69 -8.55 -38.16
CA GLN A 461 -13.40 -9.82 -37.96
C GLN A 461 -14.49 -9.67 -36.89
N GLY A 462 -14.16 -9.04 -35.76
CA GLY A 462 -15.10 -8.87 -34.64
C GLY A 462 -16.31 -7.98 -34.99
N LEU A 463 -16.13 -7.02 -35.89
CA LEU A 463 -17.23 -6.21 -36.41
C LEU A 463 -18.07 -6.96 -37.45
N ARG A 464 -17.47 -7.82 -38.27
CA ARG A 464 -18.18 -8.64 -39.27
C ARG A 464 -18.99 -9.78 -38.65
N ASP A 465 -18.44 -10.46 -37.64
CA ASP A 465 -19.08 -11.61 -36.98
C ASP A 465 -19.99 -11.22 -35.80
N GLY A 466 -20.01 -9.93 -35.43
CA GLY A 466 -20.84 -9.39 -34.36
C GLY A 466 -20.31 -9.66 -32.95
N SER A 467 -19.11 -10.23 -32.80
CA SER A 467 -18.46 -10.43 -31.49
C SER A 467 -17.99 -9.13 -30.83
N LEU A 468 -17.88 -8.04 -31.62
CA LEU A 468 -17.75 -6.67 -31.16
C LEU A 468 -19.05 -5.91 -31.44
N SER A 469 -19.82 -5.66 -30.39
CA SER A 469 -21.03 -4.84 -30.49
C SER A 469 -20.67 -3.40 -30.85
N MET A 470 -21.50 -2.77 -31.70
CA MET A 470 -21.42 -1.35 -32.04
C MET A 470 -22.59 -0.57 -31.43
N ASN A 471 -22.36 0.71 -31.09
CA ASN A 471 -23.40 1.66 -30.65
C ASN A 471 -24.22 1.25 -29.41
N THR A 472 -23.76 0.29 -28.61
CA THR A 472 -24.36 -0.04 -27.31
C THR A 472 -23.62 0.65 -26.17
N VAL A 473 -24.20 0.68 -24.97
CA VAL A 473 -23.60 1.28 -23.77
C VAL A 473 -22.24 0.64 -23.40
N GLN A 474 -22.04 -0.63 -23.74
CA GLN A 474 -20.81 -1.37 -23.44
C GLN A 474 -19.87 -1.51 -24.65
N SER A 475 -20.28 -1.02 -25.82
CA SER A 475 -19.50 -1.09 -27.05
C SER A 475 -18.19 -0.32 -26.92
N ARG A 476 -17.14 -0.83 -27.57
CA ARG A 476 -15.86 -0.13 -27.74
C ARG A 476 -15.72 0.58 -29.07
N VAL A 477 -16.73 0.41 -29.93
CA VAL A 477 -16.77 0.94 -31.28
C VAL A 477 -18.12 1.63 -31.45
N HIS A 478 -18.09 2.88 -31.91
CA HIS A 478 -19.28 3.68 -32.13
C HIS A 478 -19.21 4.40 -33.47
N SER A 479 -20.33 4.49 -34.17
CA SER A 479 -20.45 5.43 -35.28
C SER A 479 -20.75 6.82 -34.72
N VAL A 480 -20.01 7.82 -35.19
CA VAL A 480 -20.24 9.24 -34.98
C VAL A 480 -20.38 9.92 -36.36
N PRO A 481 -20.95 11.14 -36.46
CA PRO A 481 -21.12 11.82 -37.75
C PRO A 481 -19.83 11.93 -38.56
N GLU A 482 -18.69 12.03 -37.89
CA GLU A 482 -17.36 12.22 -38.48
C GLU A 482 -16.64 10.91 -38.82
N GLY A 483 -17.22 9.74 -38.49
CA GLY A 483 -16.65 8.44 -38.82
C GLY A 483 -16.83 7.37 -37.74
N LEU A 484 -15.86 6.44 -37.66
CA LEU A 484 -15.86 5.37 -36.67
C LEU A 484 -14.98 5.74 -35.47
N PHE A 485 -15.59 5.83 -34.29
CA PHE A 485 -14.92 6.11 -33.04
C PHE A 485 -14.57 4.81 -32.30
N VAL A 486 -13.28 4.62 -32.04
CA VAL A 486 -12.71 3.43 -31.42
C VAL A 486 -12.14 3.78 -30.04
N VAL A 487 -12.76 3.26 -28.97
CA VAL A 487 -12.49 3.66 -27.58
C VAL A 487 -11.14 3.12 -27.09
N SER A 488 -10.24 4.01 -26.68
CA SER A 488 -8.90 3.71 -26.17
C SER A 488 -8.77 4.05 -24.68
N PRO A 489 -8.06 3.24 -23.86
CA PRO A 489 -7.33 2.01 -24.24
C PRO A 489 -8.21 0.74 -24.26
N GLY A 490 -9.52 0.87 -24.02
CA GLY A 490 -10.44 -0.25 -23.82
C GLY A 490 -10.38 -1.31 -24.93
N ILE A 491 -10.44 -0.90 -26.20
CA ILE A 491 -10.41 -1.82 -27.34
C ILE A 491 -9.11 -2.65 -27.41
N PHE A 492 -7.96 -2.06 -27.06
CA PHE A 492 -6.67 -2.73 -27.13
C PHE A 492 -6.49 -3.73 -25.98
N LYS A 493 -7.06 -3.43 -24.81
CA LYS A 493 -7.12 -4.37 -23.69
C LYS A 493 -8.03 -5.55 -24.02
N ASP A 494 -9.17 -5.28 -24.64
CA ASP A 494 -10.11 -6.32 -25.07
C ASP A 494 -9.47 -7.22 -26.14
N TYR A 495 -8.70 -6.65 -27.07
CA TYR A 495 -7.91 -7.42 -28.05
C TYR A 495 -6.91 -8.34 -27.37
N VAL A 496 -6.03 -7.83 -26.50
CA VAL A 496 -4.99 -8.65 -25.85
C VAL A 496 -5.60 -9.78 -25.02
N SER A 497 -6.72 -9.50 -24.32
CA SER A 497 -7.43 -10.50 -23.54
C SER A 497 -8.12 -11.57 -24.39
N LYS A 498 -8.61 -11.24 -25.59
CA LYS A 498 -9.40 -12.15 -26.43
C LYS A 498 -8.57 -12.88 -27.50
N SER A 499 -7.46 -12.31 -27.95
CA SER A 499 -6.58 -12.91 -28.95
C SER A 499 -5.49 -13.80 -28.34
N GLY A 500 -5.19 -13.63 -27.04
CA GLY A 500 -4.12 -14.39 -26.36
C GLY A 500 -2.70 -13.97 -26.78
N THR A 501 -2.55 -12.83 -27.45
CA THR A 501 -1.22 -12.30 -27.84
C THR A 501 -0.36 -12.00 -26.61
N GLN A 502 0.94 -12.28 -26.70
CA GLN A 502 1.94 -11.93 -25.67
C GLN A 502 2.35 -10.44 -25.73
N THR A 503 1.87 -9.71 -26.74
CA THR A 503 2.19 -8.29 -26.92
C THR A 503 1.33 -7.41 -26.01
N GLU A 504 1.96 -6.57 -25.18
CA GLU A 504 1.22 -5.62 -24.34
C GLU A 504 0.37 -4.63 -25.15
N TRP A 505 -0.80 -4.27 -24.62
CA TRP A 505 -1.78 -3.40 -25.29
C TRP A 505 -1.18 -2.05 -25.73
N GLY A 506 -0.22 -1.50 -24.97
CA GLY A 506 0.45 -0.25 -25.30
C GLY A 506 1.37 -0.36 -26.53
N ALA A 507 2.00 -1.52 -26.72
CA ALA A 507 2.80 -1.79 -27.91
C ALA A 507 1.91 -1.99 -29.14
N VAL A 508 0.79 -2.70 -29.00
CA VAL A 508 -0.24 -2.84 -30.06
C VAL A 508 -0.76 -1.46 -30.48
N GLN A 509 -1.12 -0.60 -29.51
CA GLN A 509 -1.61 0.76 -29.79
C GLN A 509 -0.56 1.62 -30.52
N LYS A 510 0.72 1.53 -30.16
CA LYS A 510 1.80 2.23 -30.87
C LYS A 510 1.97 1.73 -32.31
N ARG A 511 1.82 0.42 -32.55
CA ARG A 511 1.90 -0.15 -33.92
C ARG A 511 0.68 0.25 -34.75
N PHE A 512 -0.53 0.21 -34.18
CA PHE A 512 -1.74 0.74 -34.81
C PHE A 512 -1.60 2.21 -35.23
N GLN A 513 -1.06 3.08 -34.38
CA GLN A 513 -0.81 4.49 -34.75
C GLN A 513 0.14 4.65 -35.94
N LYS A 514 1.10 3.72 -36.11
CA LYS A 514 2.04 3.75 -37.24
C LYS A 514 1.37 3.38 -38.57
N LEU A 515 0.20 2.75 -38.55
CA LEU A 515 -0.60 2.48 -39.75
C LEU A 515 -1.28 3.74 -40.31
N ARG A 516 -1.35 4.83 -39.54
CA ARG A 516 -1.90 6.14 -39.95
C ARG A 516 -3.32 6.07 -40.52
N LEU A 517 -4.13 5.14 -40.00
CA LEU A 517 -5.54 4.97 -40.40
C LEU A 517 -6.49 5.91 -39.62
N HIS A 518 -5.99 6.56 -38.56
CA HIS A 518 -6.74 7.50 -37.73
C HIS A 518 -6.50 8.95 -38.13
N THR A 519 -7.51 9.79 -37.91
CA THR A 519 -7.39 11.23 -38.07
C THR A 519 -6.90 11.89 -36.79
N LYS A 520 -6.16 12.99 -36.96
CA LYS A 520 -5.74 13.85 -35.87
C LYS A 520 -6.80 14.91 -35.57
N THR A 521 -6.81 15.43 -34.36
CA THR A 521 -7.67 16.56 -33.99
C THR A 521 -7.28 17.81 -34.79
N PRO A 522 -8.25 18.61 -35.27
CA PRO A 522 -7.99 19.72 -36.20
C PRO A 522 -7.20 20.88 -35.60
N VAL A 523 -7.29 21.11 -34.28
CA VAL A 523 -6.64 22.25 -33.61
C VAL A 523 -5.28 21.89 -33.01
N ARG A 524 -5.17 20.74 -32.35
CA ARG A 524 -3.96 20.33 -31.60
C ARG A 524 -3.13 19.24 -32.26
N GLU A 525 -3.58 18.74 -33.42
CA GLU A 525 -2.96 17.64 -34.15
C GLU A 525 -2.73 16.35 -33.32
N GLU A 526 -3.57 16.12 -32.31
CA GLU A 526 -3.46 14.94 -31.44
C GLU A 526 -4.08 13.71 -32.09
N ASN A 527 -3.48 12.54 -31.89
CA ASN A 527 -3.99 11.28 -32.44
C ASN A 527 -5.25 10.75 -31.72
N VAL A 528 -5.60 11.28 -30.55
CA VAL A 528 -6.65 10.77 -29.68
C VAL A 528 -7.72 11.84 -29.49
N TRP A 529 -8.93 11.52 -29.91
CA TRP A 529 -10.11 12.37 -29.79
C TRP A 529 -10.79 12.21 -28.43
N LYS A 530 -11.44 13.28 -27.98
CA LYS A 530 -12.37 13.24 -26.84
C LYS A 530 -13.80 13.25 -27.37
N CYS A 531 -14.64 12.38 -26.83
CA CYS A 531 -16.04 12.29 -27.19
C CYS A 531 -16.89 12.42 -25.91
N ALA A 532 -17.84 13.35 -25.91
CA ALA A 532 -18.84 13.50 -24.86
C ALA A 532 -19.87 12.39 -25.00
N VAL A 533 -20.15 11.70 -23.90
CA VAL A 533 -21.21 10.69 -23.80
C VAL A 533 -22.33 11.26 -22.93
N THR A 534 -23.52 11.41 -23.52
CA THR A 534 -24.70 11.95 -22.85
C THR A 534 -25.70 10.85 -22.58
N GLY A 535 -25.74 10.36 -21.34
CA GLY A 535 -26.78 9.43 -20.87
C GLY A 535 -27.94 10.16 -20.18
N ALA A 536 -29.04 9.44 -19.91
CA ALA A 536 -30.26 9.98 -19.31
C ALA A 536 -30.08 10.65 -17.94
N ARG A 537 -28.99 10.37 -17.21
CA ARG A 537 -28.72 10.89 -15.86
C ARG A 537 -27.29 11.40 -15.64
N ARG A 538 -26.40 11.30 -16.64
CA ARG A 538 -24.98 11.60 -16.47
C ARG A 538 -24.32 11.94 -17.81
N ARG A 539 -23.48 12.98 -17.81
CA ARG A 539 -22.53 13.28 -18.89
C ARG A 539 -21.15 12.78 -18.50
N SER A 540 -20.45 12.17 -19.44
CA SER A 540 -19.08 11.69 -19.24
C SER A 540 -18.27 11.91 -20.51
N THR A 541 -16.95 11.68 -20.46
CA THR A 541 -16.07 11.83 -21.63
C THR A 541 -15.27 10.55 -21.82
N ILE A 542 -15.26 10.04 -23.04
CA ILE A 542 -14.45 8.91 -23.46
C ILE A 542 -13.38 9.37 -24.45
N ARG A 543 -12.27 8.64 -24.51
CA ARG A 543 -11.16 8.93 -25.42
C ARG A 543 -11.00 7.81 -26.43
N GLY A 544 -10.61 8.13 -27.65
CA GLY A 544 -10.54 7.16 -28.72
C GLY A 544 -9.91 7.67 -30.00
N TYR A 545 -9.76 6.78 -30.96
CA TYR A 545 -9.32 7.10 -32.31
C TYR A 545 -10.54 7.33 -33.20
N LEU A 546 -10.46 8.33 -34.08
CA LEU A 546 -11.45 8.55 -35.13
C LEU A 546 -10.90 8.01 -36.44
N LEU A 547 -11.67 7.15 -37.11
CA LEU A 547 -11.35 6.57 -38.40
C LEU A 547 -12.35 7.12 -39.41
N THR A 548 -11.89 7.91 -40.37
CA THR A 548 -12.75 8.62 -41.33
C THR A 548 -13.16 7.79 -42.53
N ASP A 549 -12.45 6.68 -42.81
CA ASP A 549 -12.80 5.77 -43.88
C ASP A 549 -13.32 4.43 -43.32
N PRO A 550 -14.65 4.27 -43.16
CA PRO A 550 -15.24 3.02 -42.68
C PRO A 550 -15.06 1.85 -43.65
N ALA A 551 -14.79 2.10 -44.94
CA ALA A 551 -14.51 1.04 -45.91
C ALA A 551 -13.20 0.29 -45.59
N VAL A 552 -12.32 0.90 -44.79
CA VAL A 552 -11.08 0.26 -44.30
C VAL A 552 -11.38 -0.84 -43.27
N LEU A 553 -12.56 -0.84 -42.62
CA LEU A 553 -12.89 -1.78 -41.53
C LEU A 553 -14.14 -2.63 -41.75
N LEU A 554 -15.11 -2.12 -42.51
CA LEU A 554 -16.39 -2.75 -42.76
C LEU A 554 -16.58 -2.86 -44.27
N ASP A 555 -16.86 -4.05 -44.79
CA ASP A 555 -17.22 -4.25 -46.21
C ASP A 555 -18.67 -3.78 -46.47
N GLY A 556 -19.07 -2.61 -45.97
CA GLY A 556 -20.47 -2.13 -46.01
C GLY A 556 -20.73 -0.81 -45.26
N GLN A 557 -21.99 -0.34 -45.33
CA GLN A 557 -22.45 0.92 -44.72
C GLN A 557 -22.42 0.87 -43.18
N LEU A 558 -21.93 1.95 -42.56
CA LEU A 558 -21.97 2.15 -41.12
C LEU A 558 -23.42 2.18 -40.59
N PRO A 559 -23.70 1.66 -39.38
CA PRO A 559 -24.96 1.92 -38.70
C PRO A 559 -25.10 3.43 -38.40
N PRO A 560 -26.34 3.93 -38.19
CA PRO A 560 -26.57 5.34 -37.92
C PRO A 560 -25.74 5.84 -36.71
N PRO A 561 -25.29 7.11 -36.72
CA PRO A 561 -24.51 7.66 -35.62
C PRO A 561 -25.18 7.49 -34.26
N ASN A 562 -24.38 7.20 -33.24
CA ASN A 562 -24.88 7.05 -31.88
C ASN A 562 -25.34 8.43 -31.36
N PRO A 563 -26.63 8.63 -31.06
CA PRO A 563 -27.17 9.94 -30.66
C PRO A 563 -26.65 10.42 -29.30
N HIS A 564 -26.02 9.54 -28.52
CA HIS A 564 -25.47 9.84 -27.21
C HIS A 564 -24.01 10.28 -27.26
N LEU A 565 -23.34 10.21 -28.42
CA LEU A 565 -21.93 10.55 -28.56
C LEU A 565 -21.76 11.76 -29.47
N ALA A 566 -20.99 12.73 -29.01
CA ALA A 566 -20.59 13.89 -29.79
C ALA A 566 -19.09 14.14 -29.61
N LEU A 567 -18.35 14.36 -30.70
CA LEU A 567 -16.95 14.76 -30.59
C LEU A 567 -16.84 16.12 -29.93
N ILE A 568 -15.85 16.27 -29.06
CA ILE A 568 -15.51 17.54 -28.43
C ILE A 568 -14.33 18.09 -29.23
N GLU A 569 -14.53 19.21 -29.91
CA GLU A 569 -13.41 19.98 -30.47
C GLU A 569 -12.58 20.55 -29.31
N VAL A 570 -11.27 20.30 -29.33
CA VAL A 570 -10.31 20.68 -28.27
C VAL A 570 -9.13 21.38 -28.89
#